data_AF-Q115X5-F1
#
_entry.id   AF-Q115X5-F1
#
_cell.length_a   1.000
_cell.length_b   1.000
_cell.length_c   1.000
_cell.angle_alpha   90.00
_cell.angle_beta   90.00
_cell.angle_gamma   90.00
#
_symmetry.space_group_name_H-M   'P 1'
#
loop_
_entity.id
_entity.type
_entity.pdbx_description
1 polymer ?
#
loop_
_entity_poly.entity_id
_entity_poly.type
_entity_poly.pdbx_seq_one_letter_code
_entity_poly.pdbx_strand_id
1 'polypeptide(L)' 'MYVNAMGLRGISRVKKLHHTTIINLIKQAGKLLPRSYSPQETPQVGELDELQT' A
#
# COMPACT_ATOMS: atom_id res chain seq x y z
N MET A 1 2.03 3.06 -7.21
CA MET A 1 1.12 2.37 -8.15
C MET A 1 0.01 1.65 -7.40
N TYR A 2 0.29 0.53 -6.71
CA TYR A 2 -0.73 -0.19 -5.92
C TYR A 2 -1.31 0.67 -4.77
N VAL A 3 -0.45 1.31 -3.98
CA VAL A 3 -0.86 2.22 -2.88
C VAL A 3 -1.57 3.49 -3.38
N ASN A 4 -1.40 3.85 -4.66
CA ASN A 4 -2.06 5.01 -5.27
C ASN A 4 -3.38 4.58 -5.95
N ALA A 5 -4.05 3.58 -5.39
CA ALA A 5 -5.32 3.01 -5.87
C ALA A 5 -5.33 2.43 -7.32
N MET A 6 -4.17 2.23 -7.95
CA MET A 6 -4.15 1.60 -9.28
C MET A 6 -4.36 0.09 -9.16
N GLY A 7 -5.41 -0.43 -9.82
CA GLY A 7 -5.71 -1.86 -9.83
C GLY A 7 -4.61 -2.71 -10.47
N LEU A 8 -4.48 -3.98 -10.03
CA LEU A 8 -3.44 -4.91 -10.48
C LEU A 8 -3.38 -5.08 -12.01
N ARG A 9 -4.54 -5.07 -12.67
CA ARG A 9 -4.63 -5.12 -14.14
C ARG A 9 -4.05 -3.87 -14.80
N GLY A 10 -4.27 -2.68 -14.23
CA GLY A 10 -3.69 -1.43 -14.71
C GLY A 10 -2.17 -1.43 -14.57
N ILE A 11 -1.68 -1.83 -13.40
CA ILE A 11 -0.24 -1.97 -13.15
C ILE A 11 0.40 -2.97 -14.11
N SER A 12 -0.27 -4.11 -14.35
CA SER A 12 0.17 -5.15 -15.29
C SER A 12 0.36 -4.60 -16.71
N ARG A 13 -0.57 -3.76 -17.19
CA ARG A 13 -0.46 -3.10 -18.50
C ARG A 13 0.71 -2.13 -18.56
N VAL A 14 0.87 -1.26 -17.56
CA VAL A 14 1.94 -0.24 -17.55
C VAL A 14 3.33 -0.89 -17.39
N LYS A 15 3.44 -1.88 -16.52
CA LYS A 15 4.71 -2.56 -16.25
C LYS A 15 5.02 -3.70 -17.22
N LYS A 16 4.07 -4.10 -18.06
CA LYS A 16 4.15 -5.27 -18.96
C LYS A 16 4.54 -6.56 -18.21
N LEU A 17 4.06 -6.70 -16.97
CA LEU A 17 4.28 -7.86 -16.12
C LEU A 17 2.97 -8.60 -15.89
N HIS A 18 3.02 -9.92 -15.75
CA HIS A 18 1.84 -10.69 -15.38
C HIS A 18 1.35 -10.31 -13.98
N HIS A 19 0.04 -10.31 -13.77
CA HIS A 19 -0.56 -9.87 -12.51
C HIS A 19 -0.10 -10.71 -11.30
N THR A 20 0.22 -11.99 -11.50
CA THR A 20 0.78 -12.86 -10.46
C THR A 20 2.17 -12.39 -9.98
N THR A 21 3.01 -11.92 -10.89
CA THR A 21 4.32 -11.34 -10.57
C THR A 21 4.16 -10.11 -9.69
N ILE A 22 3.21 -9.23 -10.04
CA ILE A 22 2.92 -8.01 -9.27
C ILE A 22 2.42 -8.37 -7.86
N ILE A 23 1.53 -9.35 -7.74
CA ILE A 23 1.05 -9.85 -6.43
C ILE A 23 2.23 -10.34 -5.58
N ASN A 24 3.15 -11.11 -6.16
CA ASN A 24 4.31 -11.62 -5.44
C ASN A 24 5.27 -10.51 -5.01
N LEU A 25 5.44 -9.47 -5.83
CA LEU A 25 6.24 -8.30 -5.47
C LEU A 25 5.60 -7.50 -4.33
N ILE A 26 4.28 -7.30 -4.36
CA ILE A 26 3.54 -6.64 -3.27
C ILE A 26 3.68 -7.44 -1.97
N LYS A 27 3.56 -8.77 -2.02
CA LYS A 27 3.76 -9.64 -0.85
C LYS A 27 5.18 -9.54 -0.29
N GLN A 28 6.20 -9.51 -1.15
CA GLN A 28 7.59 -9.36 -0.72
C GLN A 28 7.85 -8.00 -0.08
N ALA A 29 7.38 -6.92 -0.72
CA ALA A 29 7.47 -5.57 -0.17
C ALA A 29 6.75 -5.47 1.20
N GLY A 30 5.58 -6.10 1.34
CA GLY A 30 4.86 -6.15 2.60
C GLY A 30 5.60 -6.88 3.73
N LYS A 31 6.45 -7.86 3.42
CA LYS A 31 7.30 -8.53 4.42
C LYS A 31 8.46 -7.65 4.91
N LEU A 32 8.89 -6.68 4.10
CA LEU A 32 9.93 -5.72 4.48
C LEU A 32 9.38 -4.60 5.36
N LEU A 33 8.06 -4.44 5.42
CA LEU A 33 7.44 -3.47 6.30
C LEU A 33 7.51 -3.95 7.76
N PRO A 34 7.75 -3.02 8.70
CA PRO A 34 7.71 -3.35 10.12
C PRO A 34 6.32 -3.89 10.50
N ARG A 35 6.31 -4.92 11.34
CA ARG A 35 5.09 -5.63 11.76
C ARG A 35 4.11 -4.72 12.52
N SER A 36 4.63 -3.66 13.13
CA SER A 36 3.86 -2.61 13.79
C SER A 36 4.39 -1.25 13.38
N TYR A 37 3.48 -0.32 13.11
CA TYR A 37 3.82 1.10 13.07
C TYR A 37 4.12 1.52 14.51
N SER A 38 5.40 1.72 14.84
CA SER A 38 5.83 2.30 16.11
C SER A 38 6.35 3.70 15.83
N PRO A 39 5.48 4.71 15.77
CA PRO A 39 5.95 6.07 15.61
C PRO A 39 6.75 6.44 16.86
N GLN A 40 7.92 7.06 16.67
CA GLN A 40 8.77 7.50 17.78
C GLN A 40 8.11 8.64 18.57
N GLU A 41 7.19 9.36 17.93
CA GLU A 41 6.37 10.41 18.54
C GLU A 41 4.90 10.01 18.40
N THR A 42 4.14 10.09 19.49
CA THR A 42 2.69 9.98 19.42
C THR A 42 2.19 11.07 18.47
N PRO A 43 1.47 10.75 17.38
CA PRO A 43 0.94 11.78 16.50
C PRO A 43 0.05 12.70 17.34
N GLN A 44 0.44 13.97 17.46
CA GLN A 44 -0.17 14.87 18.45
C GLN A 44 -1.66 15.13 18.17
N VAL A 45 -2.11 14.92 16.94
CA VAL A 45 -3.51 14.69 16.55
C VAL A 45 -3.43 13.87 15.27
N GLY A 46 -4.02 12.68 15.21
CA GLY A 46 -4.37 12.08 13.93
C GLY A 46 -5.59 12.85 13.44
N GLU A 47 -5.48 13.57 12.32
CA GLU A 47 -6.65 14.13 11.66
C GLU A 47 -7.62 12.97 11.40
N LEU A 48 -8.63 12.87 12.26
CA LEU A 48 -9.78 12.01 12.03
C LEU A 48 -10.49 12.65 10.85
N ASP A 49 -10.20 12.18 9.64
CA ASP A 49 -10.98 12.55 8.47
C ASP A 49 -12.41 12.08 8.77
N GLU A 50 -13.26 13.03 9.14
CA GLU A 50 -14.57 12.75 9.71
C GLU A 50 -15.38 11.93 8.70
N LEU A 51 -15.92 10.80 9.16
CA LEU A 51 -16.82 9.97 8.35
C LEU A 51 -18.00 10.84 7.91
N GLN A 52 -18.09 11.14 6.62
CA GLN A 52 -19.27 11.81 6.07
C GLN A 52 -20.49 10.87 6.21
N THR A 53 -21.48 11.32 6.96
CA THR A 53 -22.78 10.65 7.19
C THR A 53 -23.69 10.75 5.98
#